data_AF-A0A842RAX7-F1
#
_entry.id   AF-A0A842RAX7-F1
#
_cell.length_a   1.000
_cell.length_b   1.000
_cell.length_c   1.000
_cell.angle_alpha   90.00
_cell.angle_beta   90.00
_cell.angle_gamma   90.00
#
_symmetry.space_group_name_H-M   'P 1'
#
loop_
_entity.id
_entity.type
_entity.pdbx_description
1 polymer ?
#
loop_
_entity_poly.entity_id
_entity_poly.type
_entity_poly.pdbx_seq_one_letter_code
_entity_poly.pdbx_strand_id
1 'polypeptide(L)'
;MPYKVAIAGMYKEACFSLVPPINNKPVMFDDTCYYLGFANYKEAFVICSALNSHKVKNFLSSIVFQDAKRPYTKGVLMRIDLKKLFQEYTFNNLQIFLEKNCQSKMEKLSEEDFKRIKQEYTN
;
A
#
# COMPACT_ATOMS: atom_id res chain seq x y z
N MET A 1 11.30 10.79 -5.33
CA MET A 1 10.40 10.13 -4.35
C MET A 1 11.19 9.07 -3.60
N PRO A 2 11.57 9.31 -2.33
CA PRO A 2 12.43 8.40 -1.57
C PRO A 2 11.72 7.17 -1.01
N TYR A 3 10.40 7.25 -0.78
CA TYR A 3 9.61 6.13 -0.25
C TYR A 3 8.88 5.40 -1.38
N LYS A 4 8.76 4.09 -1.26
CA LYS A 4 8.05 3.25 -2.24
C LYS A 4 7.11 2.29 -1.54
N VAL A 5 5.90 2.10 -2.06
CA VAL A 5 5.02 0.99 -1.68
C VAL A 5 5.08 -0.03 -2.79
N ALA A 6 5.69 -1.19 -2.51
CA ALA A 6 5.98 -2.21 -3.50
C ALA A 6 5.16 -3.48 -3.30
N ILE A 7 4.94 -4.22 -4.38
CA ILE A 7 4.34 -5.56 -4.38
C ILE A 7 5.11 -6.43 -5.37
N ALA A 8 5.45 -7.65 -4.95
CA ALA A 8 6.04 -8.63 -5.86
C ALA A 8 4.93 -9.34 -6.64
N GLY A 9 5.11 -9.45 -7.95
CA GLY A 9 4.11 -10.03 -8.84
C GLY A 9 3.97 -11.55 -8.73
N MET A 10 4.93 -12.24 -8.09
CA MET A 10 5.08 -13.70 -8.09
C MET A 10 4.46 -14.42 -6.89
N TYR A 11 4.04 -13.70 -5.84
CA TYR A 11 3.41 -14.34 -4.68
C TYR A 11 1.94 -14.66 -4.94
N LYS A 12 1.42 -15.66 -4.22
CA LYS A 12 0.00 -16.04 -4.27
C LYS A 12 -0.90 -15.01 -3.59
N GLU A 13 -0.41 -14.38 -2.53
CA GLU A 13 -1.12 -13.32 -1.81
C GLU A 13 -0.60 -11.94 -2.21
N ALA A 14 -1.53 -10.98 -2.32
CA ALA A 14 -1.19 -9.59 -2.53
C ALA A 14 -0.63 -8.99 -1.23
N CYS A 15 0.70 -8.87 -1.15
CA CYS A 15 1.40 -8.28 -0.03
C CYS A 15 2.07 -6.99 -0.49
N PHE A 16 1.60 -5.86 0.05
CA PHE A 16 2.21 -4.55 -0.20
C PHE A 16 3.17 -4.22 0.94
N SER A 17 4.35 -3.71 0.61
CA SER A 17 5.38 -3.37 1.58
C SER A 17 5.88 -1.95 1.38
N LEU A 18 5.95 -1.19 2.47
CA LEU A 18 6.60 0.12 2.48
C LEU A 18 8.11 -0.07 2.54
N VAL A 19 8.80 0.47 1.54
CA VAL A 19 10.25 0.41 1.39
C VAL A 19 10.81 1.83 1.55
N PRO A 20 11.46 2.14 2.70
CA PRO A 20 12.14 3.41 2.90
C PRO A 20 13.43 3.50 2.06
N PRO A 21 14.01 4.69 1.88
CA PRO A 21 15.32 4.82 1.26
C PRO A 21 16.39 4.08 2.09
N ILE A 22 17.31 3.39 1.40
CA ILE A 22 18.46 2.71 2.02
C ILE A 22 19.69 3.57 1.77
N ASN A 23 20.44 3.89 2.83
CA ASN A 23 21.62 4.78 2.76
C ASN A 23 21.30 6.11 2.04
N ASN A 24 20.15 6.72 2.36
CA ASN A 24 19.62 7.95 1.76
C ASN A 24 19.39 7.89 0.24
N LYS A 25 19.35 6.68 -0.35
CA LYS A 25 19.08 6.47 -1.77
C LYS A 25 17.74 5.76 -1.95
N PRO A 26 16.93 6.15 -2.95
CA PRO A 26 15.74 5.39 -3.31
C PRO A 26 16.10 3.96 -3.70
N VAL A 27 15.35 2.98 -3.20
CA VAL A 27 15.59 1.55 -3.50
C VAL A 27 15.23 1.25 -4.95
N MET A 28 16.07 0.51 -5.66
CA MET A 28 15.78 0.01 -7.00
C MET A 28 15.14 -1.38 -6.90
N PHE A 29 14.17 -1.65 -7.75
CA PHE A 29 13.51 -2.95 -7.86
C PHE A 29 13.80 -3.55 -9.24
N ASP A 30 13.75 -4.87 -9.36
CA ASP A 30 13.83 -5.59 -10.63
C ASP A 30 12.48 -5.61 -11.38
N ASP A 31 12.39 -6.35 -12.50
CA ASP A 31 11.20 -6.47 -13.33
C ASP A 31 10.07 -7.32 -12.72
N THR A 32 10.30 -7.92 -11.54
CA THR A 32 9.33 -8.79 -10.85
C THR A 32 8.46 -8.04 -9.86
N CYS A 33 8.81 -6.79 -9.54
CA CYS A 33 8.11 -5.95 -8.59
C CYS A 33 7.43 -4.75 -9.26
N TYR A 34 6.28 -4.38 -8.74
CA TYR A 34 5.62 -3.12 -9.04
C TYR A 34 5.66 -2.22 -7.81
N TYR A 35 5.67 -0.89 -8.02
CA TYR A 35 5.66 0.05 -6.91
C TYR A 35 4.96 1.36 -7.23
N LEU A 36 4.50 2.03 -6.17
CA LEU A 36 4.10 3.43 -6.15
C LEU A 36 5.16 4.24 -5.41
N GLY A 37 5.54 5.39 -5.94
CA GLY A 37 6.53 6.28 -5.33
C GLY A 37 5.87 7.42 -4.56
N PHE A 38 6.45 7.77 -3.41
CA PHE A 38 5.95 8.84 -2.55
C PHE A 38 7.07 9.76 -2.07
N ALA A 39 6.73 11.03 -1.85
CA ALA A 39 7.64 12.02 -1.28
C ALA A 39 7.77 11.86 0.25
N ASN A 40 6.67 11.50 0.91
CA ASN A 40 6.56 11.47 2.37
C ASN A 40 6.29 10.06 2.90
N TYR A 41 6.90 9.73 4.04
CA TYR A 41 6.65 8.49 4.77
C TYR A 41 5.19 8.33 5.16
N LYS A 42 4.55 9.38 5.70
CA LYS A 42 3.17 9.31 6.22
C LYS A 42 2.18 8.89 5.15
N GLU A 43 2.29 9.51 3.98
CA GLU A 43 1.48 9.20 2.81
C GLU A 43 1.71 7.77 2.34
N ALA A 44 2.98 7.38 2.14
CA ALA A 44 3.35 6.04 1.72
C ALA A 44 2.85 4.97 2.70
N PHE A 45 2.89 5.26 4.00
CA PHE A 45 2.42 4.38 5.06
C PHE A 45 0.89 4.19 5.01
N VAL A 46 0.13 5.28 4.92
CA VAL A 46 -1.34 5.23 4.81
C VAL A 46 -1.78 4.49 3.55
N ILE A 47 -1.10 4.71 2.42
CA ILE A 47 -1.37 3.98 1.18
C ILE A 47 -1.06 2.48 1.36
N CYS A 48 0.09 2.15 1.94
CA CYS A 48 0.47 0.76 2.19
C CYS A 48 -0.53 0.04 3.11
N SER A 49 -1.03 0.71 4.14
CA SER A 49 -2.02 0.13 5.06
C SER A 49 -3.37 -0.07 4.38
N ALA A 50 -3.81 0.89 3.56
CA ALA A 50 -5.06 0.79 2.79
C ALA A 50 -5.02 -0.34 1.76
N LEU A 51 -3.90 -0.47 1.03
CA LEU A 51 -3.68 -1.53 0.05
C LEU A 51 -3.59 -2.94 0.68
N ASN A 52 -3.16 -3.04 1.94
CA ASN A 52 -3.16 -4.30 2.68
C ASN A 52 -4.48 -4.61 3.39
N SER A 53 -5.52 -3.78 3.23
CA SER A 53 -6.83 -4.08 3.80
C SER A 53 -7.42 -5.38 3.24
N HIS A 54 -8.23 -6.07 4.05
CA HIS A 54 -8.92 -7.29 3.63
C HIS A 54 -9.74 -7.06 2.35
N LYS A 55 -10.35 -5.88 2.19
CA LYS A 55 -11.13 -5.53 1.01
C LYS A 55 -10.29 -5.58 -0.27
N VAL A 56 -9.11 -4.95 -0.26
CA VAL A 56 -8.22 -4.93 -1.44
C VAL A 56 -7.65 -6.33 -1.70
N LYS A 57 -7.21 -7.05 -0.66
CA LYS A 57 -6.68 -8.41 -0.82
C LYS A 57 -7.73 -9.37 -1.40
N ASN A 58 -8.96 -9.33 -0.91
CA ASN A 58 -10.06 -10.16 -1.43
C ASN A 58 -10.46 -9.77 -2.85
N PHE A 59 -10.50 -8.47 -3.15
CA PHE A 59 -10.76 -7.98 -4.50
C PHE A 59 -9.71 -8.52 -5.48
N LEU A 60 -8.42 -8.30 -5.19
CA LEU A 60 -7.33 -8.74 -6.04
C LEU A 60 -7.34 -10.26 -6.22
N SER A 61 -7.52 -11.04 -5.14
CA SER A 61 -7.54 -12.51 -5.22
C SER A 61 -8.70 -13.05 -6.07
N SER A 62 -9.81 -12.33 -6.17
CA SER A 62 -10.98 -12.71 -7.00
C SER A 62 -10.84 -12.40 -8.49
N ILE A 63 -9.90 -11.54 -8.88
CA ILE A 63 -9.72 -11.11 -10.28
C ILE A 63 -8.42 -11.63 -10.90
N VAL A 64 -7.65 -12.42 -10.16
CA VAL A 64 -6.41 -13.05 -10.62
C VAL A 64 -6.59 -14.56 -10.73
N PHE A 65 -5.87 -15.15 -11.67
CA PHE A 65 -5.69 -16.60 -11.69
C PHE A 65 -4.53 -16.97 -10.75
N GLN A 66 -4.85 -17.56 -9.60
CA GLN A 66 -3.87 -17.80 -8.53
C GLN A 66 -2.75 -18.78 -8.90
N ASP A 67 -2.99 -19.67 -9.88
CA ASP A 67 -1.99 -20.62 -10.35
C ASP A 67 -1.06 -20.03 -11.44
N ALA A 68 -1.26 -18.76 -11.81
CA ALA A 68 -0.32 -18.06 -12.68
C ALA A 68 1.03 -17.89 -11.98
N LYS A 69 2.12 -17.92 -12.76
CA LYS A 69 3.47 -17.60 -12.24
C LYS A 69 3.58 -16.16 -11.71
N ARG A 70 2.76 -15.24 -12.25
CA ARG A 70 2.71 -13.82 -11.90
C ARG A 70 1.25 -13.33 -11.87
N PRO A 71 0.47 -13.63 -10.82
CA PRO A 71 -0.95 -13.25 -10.77
C PRO A 71 -1.15 -11.73 -10.70
N TYR A 72 -0.29 -11.01 -9.99
CA TYR A 72 -0.42 -9.57 -9.76
C TYR A 72 0.36 -8.76 -10.81
N THR A 73 -0.18 -8.72 -12.03
CA THR A 73 0.37 -7.90 -13.12
C THR A 73 0.02 -6.42 -12.96
N LYS A 74 0.72 -5.53 -13.68
CA LYS A 74 0.38 -4.10 -13.75
C LYS A 74 -1.11 -3.87 -14.07
N GLY A 75 -1.66 -4.62 -15.03
CA GLY A 75 -3.06 -4.47 -15.45
C GLY A 75 -4.06 -4.82 -14.35
N VAL A 76 -3.75 -5.83 -13.52
CA VAL A 76 -4.56 -6.20 -12.35
C VAL A 76 -4.48 -5.10 -11.29
N LEU A 77 -3.26 -4.64 -10.95
CA LEU A 77 -3.04 -3.63 -9.92
C LEU A 77 -3.68 -2.28 -10.28
N MET A 78 -3.70 -1.92 -11.56
CA MET A 78 -4.36 -0.71 -12.06
C MET A 78 -5.90 -0.75 -11.94
N ARG A 79 -6.51 -1.90 -11.62
CA ARG A 79 -7.95 -1.99 -11.32
C ARG A 79 -8.31 -1.56 -9.90
N ILE A 80 -7.31 -1.31 -9.04
CA ILE A 80 -7.55 -0.76 -7.71
C ILE A 80 -7.95 0.71 -7.85
N ASP A 81 -9.18 1.01 -7.48
CA ASP A 81 -9.68 2.38 -7.41
C ASP A 81 -9.33 2.98 -6.03
N LEU A 82 -8.26 3.78 -5.98
CA LEU A 82 -7.81 4.42 -4.75
C LEU A 82 -8.87 5.35 -4.16
N LYS A 83 -9.67 6.03 -5.00
CA LYS A 83 -10.73 6.93 -4.54
C LYS A 83 -11.80 6.17 -3.77
N LYS A 84 -12.31 5.07 -4.35
CA LYS A 84 -13.27 4.20 -3.66
C LYS A 84 -12.69 3.56 -2.42
N LEU A 85 -11.43 3.14 -2.47
CA LEU A 85 -10.72 2.60 -1.30
C LEU A 85 -10.71 3.61 -0.15
N PHE A 86 -10.31 4.85 -0.40
CA PHE A 86 -10.22 5.87 0.64
C PHE A 86 -11.56 6.41 1.11
N GLN A 87 -12.62 6.37 0.30
CA GLN A 87 -13.97 6.69 0.77
C GLN A 87 -14.36 5.81 1.96
N GLU A 88 -14.07 4.52 1.88
CA GLU A 88 -14.41 3.53 2.91
C GLU A 88 -13.33 3.33 3.98
N TYR A 89 -12.06 3.59 3.65
CA TYR A 89 -10.96 3.42 4.60
C TYR A 89 -11.01 4.49 5.69
N THR A 90 -10.95 4.07 6.95
CA THR A 90 -11.06 4.92 8.15
C THR A 90 -9.78 4.94 8.98
N PHE A 91 -9.67 5.91 9.88
CA PHE A 91 -8.56 5.98 10.83
C PHE A 91 -8.50 4.73 11.74
N ASN A 92 -9.66 4.16 12.09
CA ASN A 92 -9.70 2.91 12.85
C ASN A 92 -9.07 1.74 12.07
N ASN A 93 -9.29 1.64 10.75
CA ASN A 93 -8.63 0.61 9.93
C ASN A 93 -7.10 0.73 9.95
N LEU A 94 -6.61 1.98 9.96
CA LEU A 94 -5.19 2.29 10.07
C LEU A 94 -4.64 1.90 11.44
N GLN A 95 -5.35 2.22 12.54
CA GLN A 95 -4.98 1.82 13.90
C GLN A 95 -4.87 0.29 14.03
N ILE A 96 -5.87 -0.44 13.54
CA ILE A 96 -5.85 -1.92 13.52
C ILE A 96 -4.64 -2.44 12.73
N PHE A 97 -4.32 -1.81 11.59
CA PHE A 97 -3.15 -2.20 10.81
C PHE A 97 -1.84 -1.99 11.59
N LEU A 98 -1.74 -0.89 12.34
CA LEU A 98 -0.57 -0.58 13.16
C LEU A 98 -0.36 -1.57 14.30
N GLU A 99 -1.43 -1.89 15.03
CA GLU A 99 -1.41 -2.87 16.12
C GLU A 99 -0.93 -4.24 15.62
N LYS A 100 -1.41 -4.67 14.44
CA LYS A 100 -1.04 -5.96 13.85
C LYS A 100 0.41 -6.05 13.39
N ASN A 101 1.05 -4.93 13.05
CA ASN A 101 2.39 -4.92 12.45
C ASN A 101 3.51 -4.59 13.44
N CYS A 102 3.21 -4.40 14.73
CA CYS A 102 4.19 -4.17 15.81
C CYS A 102 5.33 -3.20 15.43
N GLN A 103 5.06 -2.18 14.62
CA GLN A 103 6.07 -1.19 14.24
C GLN A 103 6.17 -0.14 15.36
N SER A 104 7.03 -0.42 16.33
CA SER A 104 7.37 0.43 17.48
C SER A 104 8.05 1.77 17.14
N LYS A 105 8.18 2.13 15.85
CA LYS A 105 8.58 3.47 15.38
C LYS A 105 7.38 4.20 14.81
N MET A 106 6.41 4.49 15.66
CA MET A 106 5.19 5.18 15.29
C MET A 106 4.99 6.42 16.16
N GLU A 107 5.97 7.32 16.15
CA GLU A 107 5.72 8.68 16.60
C GLU A 107 5.15 9.50 15.43
N LYS A 108 3.90 9.95 15.60
CA LYS A 108 3.26 11.09 14.89
C LYS A 108 2.60 10.82 13.52
N LEU A 109 1.70 9.84 13.42
CA LEU A 109 0.60 9.96 12.45
C LEU A 109 -0.67 10.35 13.20
N SER A 110 -1.08 11.62 13.11
CA SER A 110 -2.30 12.11 13.75
C SER A 110 -3.53 11.81 12.89
N GLU A 111 -4.72 11.88 13.49
CA GLU A 111 -5.99 11.78 12.75
C GLU A 111 -6.10 12.92 11.71
N GLU A 112 -5.52 14.09 11.99
CA GLU A 112 -5.46 15.22 11.06
C GLU A 112 -4.59 14.93 9.85
N ASP A 113 -3.41 14.32 10.05
CA ASP A 113 -2.56 13.86 8.94
C ASP A 113 -3.33 12.88 8.05
N PHE A 114 -4.04 11.93 8.67
CA PHE A 114 -4.86 10.97 7.94
C PHE A 114 -5.98 11.65 7.16
N LYS A 115 -6.69 12.63 7.74
CA LYS A 115 -7.76 13.38 7.05
C LYS A 115 -7.23 14.13 5.83
N ARG A 116 -6.05 14.77 5.95
CA ARG A 116 -5.40 15.48 4.83
C ARG A 116 -5.06 14.52 3.70
N ILE A 117 -4.40 13.41 4.02
CA ILE A 117 -4.05 12.38 3.03
C ILE A 117 -5.34 11.82 2.41
N LYS A 118 -6.33 11.42 3.20
CA LYS A 118 -7.60 10.90 2.69
C LYS A 118 -8.26 11.87 1.71
N GLN A 119 -8.27 13.17 2.02
CA GLN A 119 -8.85 14.20 1.16
C GLN A 119 -8.16 14.28 -0.21
N GLU A 120 -6.83 14.18 -0.27
CA GLU A 120 -6.05 14.19 -1.53
C GLU A 120 -6.45 13.05 -2.48
N TYR A 121 -6.84 11.88 -1.94
CA TYR A 121 -7.23 10.72 -2.73
C TYR A 121 -8.75 10.61 -2.96
N THR A 122 -9.57 11.45 -2.31
CA THR A 122 -11.04 11.45 -2.49
C THR A 122 -11.58 12.59 -3.34
N ASN A 123 -10.79 13.63 -3.61
CA ASN A 123 -11.19 14.75 -4.46
C ASN A 123 -11.36 14.34 -5.93
#